data_AF-A0A537WSL8-F1
#
_entry.id   AF-A0A537WSL8-F1
#
_cell.length_a   1.000
_cell.length_b   1.000
_cell.length_c   1.000
_cell.angle_alpha   90.00
_cell.angle_beta   90.00
_cell.angle_gamma   90.00
#
_symmetry.space_group_name_H-M   'P 1'
#
loop_
_entity.id
_entity.type
_entity.pdbx_description
1 polymer ?
#
loop_
_entity_poly.entity_id
_entity_poly.type
_entity_poly.pdbx_seq_one_letter_code
_entity_poly.pdbx_strand_id
1 'polypeptide(L)'
;CGTNFLIIVMIITIFVFTLFGTPGLLWRLLSRVIAIPVIAGIAYEALRLGARFPRSAAMRVMMAPGIWLQKITTREPDVGQIEVAVSSFKEVLRREAEAAGTA
;
A
#
# COMPACT_ATOMS: atom_id res chain seq x y z
N CYS A 1 1.58 -1.48 2.98
CA CYS A 1 0.10 -1.45 2.99
C CYS A 1 -0.39 -1.00 1.62
N GLY A 2 -1.40 -1.67 1.05
CA GLY A 2 -2.00 -1.33 -0.25
C GLY A 2 -2.52 0.10 -0.31
N THR A 3 -3.03 0.64 0.79
CA THR A 3 -3.48 2.05 0.89
C THR A 3 -2.36 3.05 0.61
N ASN A 4 -1.13 2.80 1.11
CA ASN A 4 0.02 3.66 0.84
C ASN A 4 0.41 3.64 -0.65
N PHE A 5 0.38 2.45 -1.26
CA PHE A 5 0.67 2.29 -2.69
C PHE A 5 -0.32 3.10 -3.54
N LEU A 6 -1.62 3.01 -3.26
CA LEU A 6 -2.64 3.74 -4.01
C LEU A 6 -2.48 5.26 -3.92
N ILE A 7 -2.15 5.79 -2.73
CA ILE A 7 -1.88 7.22 -2.55
C ILE A 7 -0.68 7.67 -3.38
N ILE A 8 0.40 6.89 -3.39
CA ILE A 8 1.59 7.18 -4.20
C ILE A 8 1.26 7.14 -5.70
N VAL A 9 0.55 6.10 -6.16
CA VAL A 9 0.07 6.00 -7.55
C VAL A 9 -0.75 7.22 -7.93
N MET A 10 -1.69 7.65 -7.09
CA MET A 10 -2.55 8.80 -7.34
C MET A 10 -1.74 10.09 -7.49
N ILE A 11 -0.79 10.35 -6.59
CA ILE A 11 0.09 11.53 -6.65
C ILE A 11 0.88 11.52 -7.96
N ILE A 12 1.54 10.41 -8.29
CA ILE A 12 2.31 10.27 -9.53
C ILE A 12 1.42 10.46 -10.76
N THR A 13 0.21 9.89 -10.73
CA THR A 13 -0.79 10.02 -11.81
C THR A 13 -1.13 11.48 -12.08
N ILE A 14 -1.35 12.29 -11.04
CA ILE A 14 -1.63 13.72 -11.17
C ILE A 14 -0.44 14.42 -11.82
N PHE A 15 0.78 14.21 -11.34
CA PHE A 15 1.98 14.83 -11.93
C PHE A 15 2.21 14.40 -13.38
N VAL A 16 2.05 13.13 -13.71
CA VAL A 16 2.26 12.62 -15.07
C VAL A 16 1.22 13.22 -16.01
N PHE A 17 -0.08 13.16 -15.69
CA PHE A 17 -1.11 13.61 -16.62
C PHE A 17 -1.26 15.13 -16.71
N THR A 18 -0.88 15.88 -15.67
CA THR A 18 -0.88 17.35 -15.74
C THR A 18 0.12 17.90 -16.76
N LEU A 19 1.21 17.17 -17.02
CA LEU A 19 2.23 17.56 -18.02
C LEU A 19 1.85 17.19 -19.47
N PHE A 20 0.88 16.30 -19.69
CA PHE A 20 0.56 15.71 -20.99
C PHE A 20 -0.46 16.51 -21.84
N GLY A 21 -1.07 17.57 -21.31
CA GLY A 21 -2.03 18.42 -22.03
C GLY A 21 -3.31 17.69 -22.47
N THR A 22 -3.99 18.21 -23.50
CA THR A 22 -5.27 17.67 -24.02
C THR A 22 -5.15 17.14 -25.46
N PRO A 23 -4.58 15.94 -25.66
CA PRO A 23 -4.53 15.33 -26.99
C PRO A 23 -5.90 14.84 -27.45
N GLY A 24 -6.03 14.52 -28.75
CA GLY A 24 -7.23 13.93 -29.34
C GLY A 24 -7.69 12.65 -28.63
N LEU A 25 -8.98 12.33 -28.74
CA LEU A 25 -9.66 11.33 -27.90
C LEU A 25 -9.01 9.93 -27.93
N LEU A 26 -8.62 9.45 -29.12
CA LEU A 26 -7.93 8.16 -29.30
C LEU A 26 -6.55 8.16 -28.63
N TRP A 27 -5.75 9.19 -28.89
CA TRP A 27 -4.40 9.31 -28.32
C TRP A 27 -4.45 9.43 -26.79
N ARG A 28 -5.46 10.12 -26.25
CA ARG A 28 -5.71 10.23 -24.81
C ARG A 28 -6.03 8.89 -24.15
N LEU A 29 -6.72 7.99 -24.84
CA LEU A 29 -7.05 6.67 -24.31
C LEU A 29 -5.83 5.75 -24.32
N LEU A 30 -5.12 5.70 -25.46
CA LEU A 30 -3.90 4.91 -25.61
C LEU A 30 -2.82 5.33 -24.61
N SER A 31 -2.59 6.64 -24.46
CA SER A 31 -1.58 7.15 -23.54
C SER A 31 -1.87 6.75 -22.09
N ARG A 32 -3.15 6.75 -21.68
CA ARG A 32 -3.55 6.33 -20.33
C ARG A 32 -3.35 4.85 -20.09
N VAL A 33 -3.77 3.99 -21.03
CA VAL A 33 -3.62 2.54 -20.89
C VAL A 33 -2.16 2.14 -20.78
N ILE A 34 -1.29 2.74 -21.60
CA ILE A 34 0.16 2.49 -21.56
C ILE A 34 0.79 3.09 -20.29
N ALA A 35 0.30 4.24 -19.82
CA ALA A 35 0.83 4.86 -18.61
C ALA A 35 0.52 4.08 -17.34
N ILE A 36 -0.56 3.28 -17.27
CA ILE A 36 -0.92 2.48 -16.08
C ILE A 36 0.26 1.61 -15.58
N PRO A 37 0.84 0.70 -16.37
CA PRO A 37 1.96 -0.13 -15.90
C PRO A 37 3.20 0.69 -15.55
N VAL A 38 3.48 1.76 -16.29
CA VAL A 38 4.63 2.65 -16.04
C VAL A 38 4.48 3.37 -14.69
N ILE A 39 3.33 3.99 -14.45
CA ILE A 39 3.01 4.67 -13.20
C ILE A 39 3.04 3.69 -12.03
N ALA A 40 2.46 2.49 -12.20
CA ALA A 40 2.48 1.45 -11.17
C ALA A 40 3.92 1.02 -10.83
N GLY A 41 4.78 0.85 -11.82
CA GLY A 41 6.21 0.54 -11.62
C GLY A 41 6.95 1.64 -10.87
N ILE A 42 6.78 2.90 -11.25
CA ILE A 42 7.38 4.05 -10.56
C ILE A 42 6.88 4.14 -9.12
N ALA A 43 5.57 3.96 -8.91
CA ALA A 43 4.97 3.97 -7.57
C ALA A 43 5.52 2.84 -6.69
N TYR A 44 5.73 1.66 -7.26
CA TYR A 44 6.32 0.53 -6.55
C TYR A 44 7.77 0.81 -6.15
N GLU A 45 8.59 1.34 -7.06
CA GLU A 45 9.98 1.70 -6.74
C GLU A 45 10.04 2.84 -5.70
N ALA A 46 9.17 3.85 -5.79
CA ALA A 46 9.05 4.88 -4.77
C ALA A 46 8.71 4.28 -3.40
N LEU A 47 7.72 3.37 -3.35
CA LEU A 47 7.35 2.67 -2.12
C LEU A 47 8.51 1.85 -1.56
N ARG A 48 9.21 1.09 -2.41
CA ARG A 48 10.37 0.27 -2.06
C ARG A 48 11.52 1.10 -1.54
N LEU A 49 11.82 2.23 -2.19
CA LEU A 49 12.86 3.16 -1.77
C LEU A 49 12.56 3.71 -0.38
N GLY A 50 11.30 3.97 -0.05
CA GLY A 50 11.00 4.48 1.29
C GLY A 50 10.95 3.48 2.40
N ALA A 51 10.66 2.23 2.07
CA ALA A 51 10.93 1.15 3.00
C ALA A 51 12.45 0.99 3.24
N ARG A 52 13.28 1.24 2.22
CA ARG A 52 14.74 1.14 2.31
C ARG A 52 15.40 2.30 3.07
N PHE A 53 14.88 3.52 2.95
CA PHE A 53 15.48 4.73 3.54
C PHE A 53 14.54 5.50 4.50
N PRO A 54 14.06 4.88 5.60
CA PRO A 54 13.06 5.46 6.50
C PRO A 54 13.56 6.69 7.30
N ARG A 55 14.87 6.91 7.34
CA ARG A 55 15.50 8.05 8.02
C ARG A 55 15.64 9.29 7.13
N SER A 56 15.43 9.17 5.82
CA SER A 56 15.54 10.31 4.91
C SER A 56 14.32 11.23 5.01
N ALA A 57 14.55 12.53 5.12
CA ALA A 57 13.48 13.52 5.29
C ALA A 57 12.54 13.56 4.08
N ALA A 58 13.10 13.53 2.86
CA ALA A 58 12.33 13.53 1.62
C ALA A 58 11.35 12.34 1.53
N MET A 59 11.82 11.15 1.90
CA MET A 59 11.00 9.95 1.86
C MET A 59 9.92 9.93 2.94
N ARG A 60 10.24 10.48 4.12
CA ARG A 60 9.27 10.60 5.21
C ARG A 60 8.12 11.52 4.81
N VAL A 61 8.40 12.61 4.08
CA VAL A 61 7.36 13.49 3.52
C VAL A 61 6.54 12.77 2.46
N MET A 62 7.19 12.05 1.54
CA MET A 62 6.50 11.28 0.49
C MET A 62 5.55 10.21 1.06
N MET A 63 5.94 9.54 2.15
CA MET A 63 5.14 8.50 2.81
C MET A 63 4.13 9.02 3.85
N ALA A 64 4.31 10.24 4.34
CA ALA A 64 3.44 10.87 5.34
C ALA A 64 1.93 10.79 4.99
N PRO A 65 1.47 11.13 3.77
CA PRO A 65 0.03 11.13 3.47
C PRO A 65 -0.58 9.71 3.57
N GLY A 66 0.14 8.67 3.15
CA GLY A 66 -0.35 7.30 3.26
C GLY A 66 -0.40 6.79 4.70
N ILE A 67 0.50 7.27 5.57
CA ILE A 67 0.47 6.97 7.01
C ILE A 67 -0.66 7.72 7.71
N TRP A 68 -0.92 8.98 7.35
CA TRP A 68 -2.05 9.73 7.90
C TRP A 68 -3.38 9.06 7.55
N LEU A 69 -3.55 8.62 6.30
CA LEU A 69 -4.74 7.90 5.90
C LEU A 69 -4.89 6.58 6.66
N GLN A 70 -3.80 5.84 6.86
CA GLN A 70 -3.83 4.64 7.69
C GLN A 70 -4.27 4.95 9.11
N LYS A 71 -3.71 5.99 9.75
CA LYS A 71 -4.07 6.40 11.11
C LYS A 71 -5.55 6.75 11.28
N ILE A 72 -6.22 7.23 10.23
CA ILE A 72 -7.67 7.47 10.25
C ILE A 72 -8.45 6.15 10.31
N THR A 73 -7.96 5.12 9.64
CA THR A 73 -8.63 3.80 9.53
C THR A 73 -8.20 2.78 10.58
N THR A 74 -7.02 2.94 11.19
CA THR A 74 -6.47 1.99 12.17
C THR A 74 -6.65 2.54 13.58
N ARG A 75 -7.65 2.02 14.29
CA ARG A 75 -7.81 2.23 15.73
C ARG A 75 -7.04 1.15 16.49
N GLU A 76 -6.43 1.51 17.62
CA GLU A 76 -5.76 0.55 18.50
C GLU A 76 -6.79 -0.44 19.06
N PRO A 77 -6.55 -1.76 18.99
CA PRO A 77 -7.52 -2.77 19.39
C PRO A 77 -7.74 -2.74 20.91
N ASP A 78 -8.97 -3.04 21.32
CA ASP A 78 -9.27 -3.20 22.75
C ASP A 78 -8.74 -4.54 23.30
N VAL A 79 -8.68 -4.64 24.63
CA VAL A 79 -8.15 -5.82 25.32
C VAL A 79 -8.94 -7.10 24.97
N GLY A 80 -10.26 -7.00 24.80
CA GLY A 80 -11.09 -8.14 24.42
C GLY A 80 -10.81 -8.62 23.00
N GLN A 81 -10.62 -7.69 22.06
CA GLN A 81 -10.19 -8.01 20.69
C GLN A 81 -8.84 -8.74 20.67
N ILE A 82 -7.90 -8.32 21.52
CA ILE A 82 -6.60 -8.98 21.66
C ILE A 82 -6.76 -10.41 22.22
N GLU A 83 -7.60 -10.60 23.23
CA GLU A 83 -7.85 -11.93 23.83
C GLU A 83 -8.46 -12.92 22.82
N VAL A 84 -9.46 -12.46 22.05
CA VAL A 84 -10.07 -13.27 20.98
C VAL A 84 -9.05 -13.60 19.90
N ALA A 85 -8.22 -12.62 19.50
CA ALA A 85 -7.17 -12.84 18.51
C ALA A 85 -6.16 -13.91 18.98
N VAL A 86 -5.69 -13.83 20.23
CA VAL A 86 -4.77 -14.83 20.80
C VAL A 86 -5.42 -16.21 20.88
N SER A 87 -6.67 -16.28 21.34
CA SER A 87 -7.39 -17.55 21.50
C SER A 87 -7.62 -18.24 20.16
N SER A 88 -8.07 -17.49 19.14
CA SER A 88 -8.25 -18.02 17.78
C SER A 88 -6.93 -18.48 17.16
N PHE A 89 -5.83 -17.75 17.37
CA PHE A 89 -4.52 -18.10 16.82
C PHE A 89 -3.94 -19.37 17.44
N LYS A 90 -4.07 -19.54 18.77
CA LYS A 90 -3.66 -20.78 19.46
C LYS A 90 -4.41 -22.00 18.95
N GLU A 91 -5.72 -21.86 18.70
CA GLU A 91 -6.53 -22.96 18.17
C GLU A 91 -6.13 -23.34 16.74
N VAL A 92 -5.77 -22.37 15.90
CA VAL A 92 -5.22 -22.65 14.55
C VAL A 92 -3.92 -23.45 14.68
N LEU A 93 -2.98 -23.02 15.54
CA LEU A 93 -1.72 -23.72 15.74
C LEU A 93 -1.92 -25.15 16.28
N ARG A 94 -2.86 -25.35 17.21
CA ARG A 94 -3.20 -26.70 17.71
C ARG A 94 -3.66 -27.61 16.58
N ARG A 95 -4.56 -27.11 15.72
CA ARG A 95 -5.08 -27.88 14.58
C ARG A 95 -3.99 -28.19 13.54
N GLU A 96 -3.09 -27.25 13.29
CA GLU A 96 -1.96 -27.50 12.38
C GLU A 96 -0.99 -28.55 12.94
N ALA A 97 -0.72 -28.54 14.25
CA ALA A 97 0.11 -29.56 14.90
C ALA A 97 -0.54 -30.96 14.87
N GLU A 98 -1.84 -31.05 15.13
CA GLU A 98 -2.62 -32.28 15.01
C GLU A 98 -2.63 -32.81 13.57
N ALA A 99 -2.80 -31.93 12.58
CA ALA A 99 -2.76 -32.30 11.16
C ALA A 99 -1.35 -32.73 10.70
N ALA A 100 -0.30 -32.15 11.27
CA ALA A 100 1.09 -32.49 10.97
C ALA A 100 1.57 -33.76 11.72
N GLY A 101 0.76 -34.35 12.60
CA GLY A 101 1.13 -35.52 13.40
C GLY A 101 2.24 -35.23 14.42
N THR A 102 2.42 -33.96 14.79
CA THR A 102 3.44 -33.51 15.75
C THR A 102 2.87 -33.27 17.16
N ALA A 103 1.60 -33.60 17.37
CA ALA A 103 0.87 -33.51 18.64
C ALA A 103 0.74 -34.87 19.33
#